data_AF-A0A1H4EZQ5-F1
#
_entry.id   AF-A0A1H4EZQ5-F1
#
_cell.length_a   1.000
_cell.length_b   1.000
_cell.length_c   1.000
_cell.angle_alpha   90.00
_cell.angle_beta   90.00
_cell.angle_gamma   90.00
#
_symmetry.space_group_name_H-M   'P 1'
#
loop_
_entity.id
_entity.type
_entity.pdbx_description
1 polymer ?
#
loop_
_entity_poly.entity_id
_entity_poly.type
_entity_poly.pdbx_seq_one_letter_code
_entity_poly.pdbx_strand_id
1 'polypeptide(L)' 'MVVGDIIRCCTVDEVVSKAFELKDKGIITEFIANYTLRVVAVSE' A
#
# COMPACT_ATOMS: atom_id res chain seq x y z
N MET A 1 -1.92 10.41 2.08
CA MET A 1 -2.16 9.13 2.76
C MET A 1 -1.73 9.28 4.20
N VAL A 2 -2.49 8.71 5.11
CA VAL A 2 -2.17 8.68 6.54
C VAL A 2 -1.90 7.25 6.99
N VAL A 3 -1.11 7.08 8.06
CA VAL A 3 -0.92 5.75 8.67
C VAL A 3 -2.28 5.19 9.08
N GLY A 4 -2.55 3.94 8.69
CA GLY A 4 -3.84 3.28 8.89
C GLY A 4 -4.77 3.31 7.68
N ASP A 5 -4.47 4.08 6.62
CA ASP A 5 -5.24 4.06 5.38
C ASP A 5 -5.30 2.65 4.78
N ILE A 6 -6.47 2.29 4.25
CA ILE A 6 -6.74 0.99 3.61
C ILE A 6 -6.92 1.19 2.11
N ILE A 7 -6.08 0.51 1.34
CA ILE A 7 -6.07 0.59 -0.12
C ILE A 7 -6.52 -0.76 -0.65
N ARG A 8 -7.66 -0.79 -1.33
CA ARG A 8 -8.18 -1.99 -1.98
C ARG A 8 -7.81 -1.97 -3.46
N CYS A 9 -7.30 -3.09 -3.95
CA CYS A 9 -7.00 -3.33 -5.35
C CYS A 9 -7.91 -4.44 -5.90
N CYS A 10 -7.97 -4.56 -7.22
CA CYS A 10 -8.79 -5.59 -7.86
C CYS A 10 -8.02 -6.91 -8.09
N THR A 11 -6.70 -6.84 -8.23
CA THR A 11 -5.84 -7.99 -8.51
C THR A 11 -4.56 -7.96 -7.67
N VAL A 12 -3.87 -9.11 -7.58
CA VAL A 12 -2.55 -9.18 -6.92
C VAL A 12 -1.52 -8.31 -7.65
N ASP A 13 -1.58 -8.26 -8.99
CA ASP A 13 -0.65 -7.45 -9.78
C ASP A 13 -0.77 -5.95 -9.46
N GLU A 14 -2.02 -5.46 -9.33
CA GLU A 14 -2.26 -4.08 -8.92
C GLU A 14 -1.74 -3.81 -7.50
N VAL A 15 -1.90 -4.74 -6.56
CA VAL A 15 -1.36 -4.61 -5.20
C VAL A 15 0.14 -4.42 -5.24
N VAL A 16 0.84 -5.26 -6.01
CA VAL A 16 2.30 -5.20 -6.10
C VAL A 16 2.74 -3.90 -6.74
N SER A 17 2.15 -3.53 -7.88
CA SER A 17 2.44 -2.27 -8.58
C SER A 17 2.22 -1.07 -7.66
N LYS A 18 1.07 -1.02 -6.97
CA LYS A 18 0.74 0.07 -6.04
C LYS A 18 1.67 0.14 -4.85
N ALA A 19 2.04 -1.01 -4.27
CA ALA A 19 2.99 -1.06 -3.16
C ALA A 19 4.37 -0.54 -3.58
N PHE A 20 4.82 -0.84 -4.80
CA PHE A 20 6.04 -0.28 -5.37
C PHE A 20 5.96 1.24 -5.58
N GLU A 21 4.88 1.74 -6.19
CA GLU A 21 4.66 3.18 -6.37
C GLU A 21 4.64 3.95 -5.03
N LEU A 22 4.05 3.35 -4.00
CA LEU A 22 3.97 3.94 -2.66
C LEU A 22 5.34 3.92 -1.98
N LYS A 23 6.08 2.82 -2.11
CA LYS A 23 7.44 2.72 -1.57
C LYS A 23 8.38 3.74 -2.19
N ASP A 24 8.28 3.99 -3.51
CA ASP A 24 9.06 5.02 -4.21
C ASP A 24 8.78 6.42 -3.67
N LYS A 25 7.53 6.67 -3.23
CA LYS A 25 7.09 7.91 -2.58
C LYS A 25 7.38 7.95 -1.07
N GLY A 26 8.15 7.00 -0.53
CA GLY A 26 8.45 6.91 0.91
C GLY A 26 7.30 6.42 1.78
N ILE A 27 6.24 5.86 1.19
CA ILE A 27 5.09 5.31 1.90
C ILE A 27 5.27 3.80 2.05
N ILE A 28 5.36 3.32 3.29
CA ILE A 28 5.45 1.90 3.59
C ILE A 28 4.05 1.34 3.78
N THR A 29 3.75 0.30 3.02
CA THR A 29 2.47 -0.44 3.10
C THR A 29 2.67 -1.90 3.47
N GLU A 30 1.76 -2.43 4.27
CA GLU A 30 1.67 -3.85 4.64
C GLU A 30 0.52 -4.52 3.88
N PHE A 31 0.76 -5.72 3.34
CA PHE A 31 -0.29 -6.53 2.75
C PHE A 31 -1.07 -7.24 3.86
N ILE A 32 -2.39 -7.03 3.91
CA ILE A 32 -3.25 -7.61 4.94
C ILE A 32 -4.07 -8.80 4.42
N ALA A 33 -4.96 -8.61 3.43
CA ALA A 33 -5.77 -9.68 2.83
C ALA A 33 -6.51 -9.20 1.57
N ASN A 34 -7.03 -10.11 0.73
CA ASN A 34 -7.97 -9.79 -0.37
C ASN A 34 -7.56 -8.57 -1.21
N TYR A 35 -6.34 -8.63 -1.76
CA TYR A 35 -5.80 -7.54 -2.59
C TYR A 35 -5.78 -6.17 -1.88
N THR A 36 -5.58 -6.17 -0.56
CA THR A 36 -5.63 -4.95 0.25
C THR A 36 -4.27 -4.65 0.88
N LEU A 37 -3.87 -3.39 0.76
CA LEU A 37 -2.71 -2.82 1.44
C LEU A 37 -3.16 -1.90 2.57
N ARG A 38 -2.39 -1.86 3.65
CA ARG A 38 -2.53 -0.90 4.74
C ARG A 38 -1.31 -0.02 4.81
N VAL A 39 -1.47 1.28 4.93
CA VAL A 39 -0.35 2.20 5.17
C VAL A 39 0.12 2.03 6.61
N VAL A 40 1.41 1.72 6.79
CA VAL A 40 2.03 1.52 8.12
C VAL A 40 3.04 2.61 8.48
N ALA A 41 3.65 3.26 7.49
CA ALA A 41 4.49 4.42 7.70
C ALA A 41 4.45 5.35 6.50
N VAL A 42 4.68 6.64 6.74
CA VAL A 42 4.88 7.66 5.72
C VAL A 42 6.18 8.38 6.11
N SER A 43 7.23 8.24 5.31
CA SER A 43 8.43 9.06 5.45
C SER A 43 8.15 10.42 4.81
N GLU A 44 8.33 11.48 5.60
CA GLU A 44 8.38 12.87 5.15
C GLU A 44 9.72 13.21 4.48
#